data_AF-A0A232LNZ6-F1
#
_entry.id   AF-A0A232LNZ6-F1
#
_cell.length_a   1.000
_cell.length_b   1.000
_cell.length_c   1.000
_cell.angle_alpha   90.00
_cell.angle_beta   90.00
_cell.angle_gamma   90.00
#
_symmetry.space_group_name_H-M   'P 1'
#
loop_
_entity.id
_entity.type
_entity.pdbx_description
1 polymer ?
#
loop_
_entity_poly.entity_id
_entity_poly.type
_entity_poly.pdbx_seq_one_letter_code
_entity_poly.pdbx_strand_id
1 'polypeptide(L)'
;MVGDFTGTGRPDLIFIKTSNTGTNTVEVHVASASSNYQSIVYSRGSTFAPENNGVWTMADTTGINKLDLVYIKTSSTGTGTIEVHIASATSNYVTRIVETGTVFGEVLAPYCTWLIHQFTTQINRDLGCIQIANTPQNRVQVRIAAPNYQSLSFQSPTTFANEDNGTWLLADFSHNAHPDLIYIKTRNTGTGRVEVHVSPYQ
;
A
#
# COMPACT_ATOMS: atom_id res chain seq x y z
N MET A 1 -7.01 -6.68 3.89
CA MET A 1 -5.59 -6.43 4.27
C MET A 1 -5.42 -6.74 5.75
N VAL A 2 -4.20 -6.75 6.27
CA VAL A 2 -3.93 -6.99 7.69
C VAL A 2 -3.03 -5.89 8.27
N GLY A 3 -3.16 -5.63 9.57
CA GLY A 3 -2.34 -4.65 10.29
C GLY A 3 -2.71 -4.61 11.78
N ASP A 4 -1.80 -4.15 12.62
CA ASP A 4 -2.06 -4.01 14.06
C ASP A 4 -2.93 -2.77 14.33
N PHE A 5 -4.24 -2.92 14.17
CA PHE A 5 -5.20 -1.84 14.37
C PHE A 5 -5.49 -1.62 15.86
N THR A 6 -5.51 -2.71 16.63
CA THR A 6 -5.83 -2.71 18.06
C THR A 6 -4.62 -2.38 18.95
N GLY A 7 -3.41 -2.30 18.41
CA GLY A 7 -2.18 -2.04 19.17
C GLY A 7 -1.77 -3.21 20.07
N THR A 8 -2.17 -4.44 19.69
CA THR A 8 -1.92 -5.66 20.47
C THR A 8 -0.63 -6.38 20.03
N GLY A 9 0.05 -5.87 19.01
CA GLY A 9 1.16 -6.54 18.34
C GLY A 9 0.73 -7.72 17.47
N ARG A 10 -0.58 -7.95 17.28
CA ARG A 10 -1.14 -9.01 16.43
C ARG A 10 -1.86 -8.40 15.23
N PRO A 11 -1.66 -8.92 14.02
CA PRO A 11 -2.28 -8.34 12.82
C PRO A 11 -3.78 -8.64 12.77
N ASP A 12 -4.60 -7.61 12.98
CA ASP A 12 -6.05 -7.64 12.79
C ASP A 12 -6.42 -7.70 11.29
N LEU A 13 -7.61 -8.23 10.98
CA LEU A 13 -8.11 -8.27 9.60
C LEU A 13 -8.89 -6.99 9.31
N ILE A 14 -8.47 -6.26 8.29
CA ILE A 14 -9.12 -5.01 7.86
C ILE A 14 -9.76 -5.18 6.49
N PHE A 15 -11.02 -4.77 6.41
CA PHE A 15 -11.80 -4.66 5.18
C PHE A 15 -12.19 -3.21 4.93
N ILE A 16 -11.86 -2.71 3.73
CA ILE A 16 -12.27 -1.39 3.26
C ILE A 16 -13.37 -1.59 2.24
N LYS A 17 -14.56 -1.07 2.55
CA LYS A 17 -15.75 -1.20 1.71
C LYS A 17 -15.98 0.09 0.93
N THR A 18 -15.93 -0.01 -0.40
CA THR A 18 -16.00 1.13 -1.32
C THR A 18 -17.25 1.13 -2.20
N SER A 19 -18.13 0.14 -2.05
CA SER A 19 -19.39 0.05 -2.79
C SER A 19 -20.48 -0.54 -1.90
N ASN A 20 -21.74 -0.20 -2.20
CA ASN A 20 -22.91 -0.61 -1.40
C ASN A 20 -22.73 -0.33 0.10
N THR A 21 -22.14 0.82 0.45
CA THR A 21 -21.85 1.21 1.83
C THR A 21 -23.14 1.70 2.52
N GLY A 22 -23.24 1.47 3.83
CA GLY A 22 -24.36 1.96 4.64
C GLY A 22 -24.23 3.44 4.99
N THR A 23 -23.02 4.00 4.95
CA THR A 23 -22.76 5.42 5.26
C THR A 23 -22.76 6.34 4.03
N ASN A 24 -22.91 5.80 2.82
CA ASN A 24 -22.65 6.52 1.56
C ASN A 24 -21.23 7.10 1.45
N THR A 25 -20.30 6.62 2.28
CA THR A 25 -18.87 6.93 2.26
C THR A 25 -18.08 5.63 2.28
N VAL A 26 -16.77 5.68 2.06
CA VAL A 26 -15.89 4.50 2.23
C VAL A 26 -15.87 4.08 3.70
N GLU A 27 -16.12 2.82 3.98
CA GLU A 27 -16.19 2.27 5.34
C GLU A 27 -14.97 1.41 5.66
N VAL A 28 -14.46 1.54 6.88
CA VAL A 28 -13.40 0.68 7.43
C VAL A 28 -14.03 -0.27 8.45
N HIS A 29 -13.81 -1.56 8.26
CA HIS A 29 -14.26 -2.64 9.15
C HIS A 29 -13.06 -3.44 9.63
N VAL A 30 -13.00 -3.73 10.93
CA VAL A 30 -11.85 -4.43 11.55
C VAL A 30 -12.33 -5.61 12.39
N ALA A 31 -11.88 -6.81 12.04
CA ALA A 31 -12.05 -8.02 12.85
C ALA A 31 -10.77 -8.30 13.67
N SER A 32 -10.91 -8.44 14.98
CA SER A 32 -9.73 -8.51 15.86
C SER A 32 -9.03 -9.87 15.83
N ALA A 33 -7.71 -9.88 15.72
CA ALA A 33 -6.90 -11.09 15.85
C ALA A 33 -6.99 -11.68 17.27
N SER A 34 -7.15 -10.85 18.29
CA SER A 34 -7.27 -11.29 19.69
C SER A 34 -8.55 -12.10 19.95
N SER A 35 -9.58 -11.92 19.12
CA SER A 35 -10.80 -12.74 19.16
C SER A 35 -10.80 -13.89 18.14
N ASN A 36 -9.64 -14.25 17.57
CA ASN A 36 -9.53 -15.16 16.42
C ASN A 36 -10.41 -14.73 15.24
N TYR A 37 -10.48 -13.42 14.99
CA TYR A 37 -11.30 -12.80 13.95
C TYR A 37 -12.82 -12.98 14.11
N GLN A 38 -13.29 -13.38 15.30
CA GLN A 38 -14.71 -13.62 15.57
C GLN A 38 -15.47 -12.36 16.03
N SER A 39 -14.81 -11.21 16.14
CA SER A 39 -15.45 -9.97 16.60
C SER A 39 -15.01 -8.77 15.77
N ILE A 40 -15.99 -8.03 15.25
CA ILE A 40 -15.76 -6.72 14.64
C ILE A 40 -15.59 -5.70 15.77
N VAL A 41 -14.41 -5.10 15.85
CA VAL A 41 -14.03 -4.12 16.89
C VAL A 41 -14.07 -2.68 16.39
N TYR A 42 -14.15 -2.47 15.07
CA TYR A 42 -14.32 -1.15 14.46
C TYR A 42 -15.15 -1.27 13.19
N SER A 43 -16.10 -0.34 13.00
CA SER A 43 -16.92 -0.23 11.81
C SER A 43 -17.44 1.20 11.67
N ARG A 44 -16.84 2.00 10.78
CA ARG A 44 -17.22 3.41 10.57
C ARG A 44 -17.00 3.84 9.12
N GLY A 45 -17.84 4.76 8.66
CA GLY A 45 -17.61 5.54 7.43
C GLY A 45 -16.49 6.56 7.62
N SER A 46 -15.82 6.88 6.52
CA SER A 46 -14.76 7.90 6.44
C SER A 46 -15.28 9.18 5.77
N THR A 47 -14.38 10.14 5.60
CA THR A 47 -14.56 11.37 4.82
C THR A 47 -14.55 11.16 3.30
N PHE A 48 -14.26 9.95 2.81
CA PHE A 48 -14.17 9.68 1.38
C PHE A 48 -15.50 9.26 0.77
N ALA A 49 -15.84 9.84 -0.38
CA ALA A 49 -16.90 9.29 -1.21
C ALA A 49 -16.52 7.88 -1.69
N PRO A 50 -17.49 7.00 -1.98
CA PRO A 50 -17.23 5.70 -2.58
C PRO A 50 -16.48 5.85 -3.92
N GLU A 51 -15.21 5.44 -3.97
CA GLU A 51 -14.34 5.54 -5.14
C GLU A 51 -13.56 4.22 -5.37
N ASN A 52 -13.37 3.86 -6.64
CA ASN A 52 -12.75 2.58 -7.07
C ASN A 52 -11.68 2.74 -8.17
N ASN A 53 -11.23 3.97 -8.45
CA ASN A 53 -10.21 4.32 -9.44
C ASN A 53 -8.80 4.44 -8.82
N GLY A 54 -8.51 3.60 -7.84
CA GLY A 54 -7.27 3.62 -7.09
C GLY A 54 -7.14 2.45 -6.13
N VAL A 55 -6.08 2.49 -5.33
CA VAL A 55 -5.74 1.47 -4.34
C VAL A 55 -6.00 2.02 -2.94
N TRP A 56 -6.78 1.27 -2.17
CA TRP A 56 -6.99 1.54 -0.74
C TRP A 56 -6.02 0.72 0.10
N THR A 57 -5.37 1.37 1.06
CA THR A 57 -4.48 0.74 2.03
C THR A 57 -4.55 1.46 3.37
N MET A 58 -3.84 0.95 4.37
CA MET A 58 -3.67 1.65 5.64
C MET A 58 -2.21 1.63 6.09
N ALA A 59 -1.77 2.72 6.69
CA ALA A 59 -0.41 2.87 7.18
C ALA A 59 -0.36 3.88 8.33
N ASP A 60 0.59 3.72 9.26
CA ASP A 60 0.90 4.76 10.23
C ASP A 60 1.70 5.87 9.56
N THR A 61 1.02 6.91 9.09
CA THR A 61 1.64 7.99 8.30
C THR A 61 2.12 9.14 9.17
N THR A 62 1.75 9.12 10.45
CA THR A 62 2.05 10.17 11.43
C THR A 62 3.03 9.71 12.52
N GLY A 63 3.43 8.44 12.52
CA GLY A 63 4.42 7.89 13.45
C GLY A 63 3.91 7.71 14.87
N ILE A 64 2.59 7.57 15.04
CA ILE A 64 1.92 7.48 16.35
C ILE A 64 1.38 6.06 16.63
N ASN A 65 1.81 5.07 15.85
CA ASN A 65 1.34 3.69 15.90
C ASN A 65 -0.19 3.55 15.73
N LYS A 66 -0.79 4.37 14.84
CA LYS A 66 -2.19 4.24 14.44
C LYS A 66 -2.29 4.23 12.92
N LEU A 67 -3.10 3.33 12.40
CA LEU A 67 -3.25 3.15 10.95
C LEU A 67 -4.21 4.19 10.37
N ASP A 68 -3.66 5.14 9.63
CA ASP A 68 -4.39 6.09 8.80
C ASP A 68 -4.98 5.39 7.57
N LEU A 69 -6.11 5.88 7.08
CA LEU A 69 -6.74 5.38 5.87
C LEU A 69 -6.13 6.10 4.67
N VAL A 70 -5.48 5.34 3.77
CA VAL A 70 -4.78 5.90 2.62
C VAL A 70 -5.45 5.47 1.31
N TYR A 71 -5.68 6.44 0.44
CA TYR A 71 -6.14 6.22 -0.92
C TYR A 71 -5.07 6.71 -1.91
N ILE A 72 -4.58 5.78 -2.72
CA ILE A 72 -3.66 6.05 -3.83
C ILE A 72 -4.53 6.07 -5.10
N LYS A 73 -4.93 7.26 -5.54
CA LYS A 73 -5.79 7.42 -6.70
C LYS A 73 -4.94 7.34 -7.96
N THR A 74 -5.25 6.38 -8.84
CA THR A 74 -4.37 6.01 -9.95
C THR A 74 -4.88 6.39 -11.33
N SER A 75 -6.16 6.77 -11.43
CA SER A 75 -6.75 7.23 -12.69
C SER A 75 -7.86 8.24 -12.43
N SER A 76 -8.17 9.07 -13.44
CA SER A 76 -9.15 10.16 -13.30
C SER A 76 -8.81 11.07 -12.13
N THR A 77 -7.52 11.36 -11.96
CA THR A 77 -6.99 12.29 -10.96
C THR A 77 -7.27 13.73 -11.39
N GLY A 78 -7.34 14.63 -10.41
CA GLY A 78 -7.43 16.07 -10.64
C GLY A 78 -6.09 16.69 -11.03
N THR A 79 -4.97 16.07 -10.66
CA THR A 79 -3.61 16.58 -10.94
C THR A 79 -2.99 16.07 -12.24
N GLY A 80 -3.57 15.04 -12.88
CA GLY A 80 -2.95 14.35 -14.02
C GLY A 80 -1.75 13.48 -13.63
N THR A 81 -1.54 13.30 -12.33
CA THR A 81 -0.53 12.42 -11.73
C THR A 81 -1.22 11.52 -10.72
N ILE A 82 -0.57 10.42 -10.31
CA ILE A 82 -1.07 9.62 -9.19
C ILE A 82 -1.24 10.55 -7.98
N GLU A 83 -2.35 10.46 -7.25
CA GLU A 83 -2.60 11.27 -6.06
C GLU A 83 -2.59 10.40 -4.80
N VAL A 84 -2.09 10.96 -3.70
CA VAL A 84 -2.19 10.36 -2.36
C VAL A 84 -3.14 11.20 -1.52
N HIS A 85 -4.12 10.51 -0.95
CA HIS A 85 -5.08 11.08 0.00
C HIS A 85 -5.04 10.29 1.30
N ILE A 86 -4.95 10.97 2.44
CA ILE A 86 -4.82 10.32 3.76
C ILE A 86 -5.85 10.91 4.71
N ALA A 87 -6.68 10.05 5.30
CA ALA A 87 -7.57 10.41 6.40
C ALA A 87 -7.03 9.92 7.74
N SER A 88 -7.02 10.80 8.73
CA SER A 88 -6.35 10.57 10.01
C SER A 88 -7.08 9.56 10.89
N ALA A 89 -6.35 8.58 11.41
CA ALA A 89 -6.83 7.60 12.38
C ALA A 89 -7.31 8.24 13.68
N THR A 90 -6.64 9.29 14.17
CA THR A 90 -7.03 9.97 15.43
C THR A 90 -8.35 10.71 15.31
N SER A 91 -8.72 11.11 14.09
CA SER A 91 -10.01 11.71 13.78
C SER A 91 -11.12 10.67 13.57
N ASN A 92 -10.83 9.36 13.60
CA ASN A 92 -11.71 8.31 13.07
C ASN A 92 -12.02 8.51 11.57
N TYR A 93 -11.01 8.89 10.79
CA TYR A 93 -11.07 9.07 9.34
C TYR A 93 -12.01 10.18 8.84
N VAL A 94 -12.34 11.17 9.67
CA VAL A 94 -13.19 12.32 9.27
C VAL A 94 -12.38 13.53 8.82
N THR A 95 -11.09 13.61 9.17
CA THR A 95 -10.18 14.68 8.76
C THR A 95 -9.17 14.16 7.74
N ARG A 96 -9.09 14.82 6.57
CA ARG A 96 -8.00 14.60 5.60
C ARG A 96 -6.77 15.39 6.00
N ILE A 97 -5.62 14.71 6.06
CA ILE A 97 -4.33 15.28 6.49
C ILE A 97 -3.34 15.39 5.33
N VAL A 98 -3.57 14.67 4.24
CA VAL A 98 -2.83 14.79 2.98
C VAL A 98 -3.81 14.65 1.83
N GLU A 99 -3.71 15.55 0.84
CA GLU A 99 -4.38 15.49 -0.46
C GLU A 99 -3.41 16.11 -1.48
N THR A 100 -2.67 15.30 -2.23
CA THR A 100 -1.65 15.84 -3.14
C THR A 100 -1.40 14.95 -4.35
N GLY A 101 -1.08 15.58 -5.48
CA GLY A 101 -0.50 14.89 -6.63
C GLY A 101 0.95 14.52 -6.36
N THR A 102 1.39 13.44 -6.98
CA THR A 102 2.74 12.89 -6.78
C THR A 102 3.63 13.12 -8.00
N VAL A 103 4.90 12.76 -7.87
CA VAL A 103 5.88 12.75 -8.98
C VAL A 103 5.58 11.69 -10.05
N PHE A 104 4.68 10.74 -9.78
CA PHE A 104 4.35 9.65 -10.69
C PHE A 104 3.20 10.02 -11.63
N GLY A 105 3.40 9.91 -12.94
CA GLY A 105 2.32 10.09 -13.91
C GLY A 105 1.33 8.92 -13.91
N GLU A 106 0.07 9.18 -14.26
CA GLU A 106 -0.98 8.15 -14.36
C GLU A 106 -0.61 6.99 -15.30
N VAL A 107 0.24 7.23 -16.29
CA VAL A 107 0.73 6.21 -17.24
C VAL A 107 1.39 5.00 -16.56
N LEU A 108 1.89 5.17 -15.33
CA LEU A 108 2.49 4.09 -14.54
C LEU A 108 1.45 3.19 -13.85
N ALA A 109 0.23 3.67 -13.64
CA ALA A 109 -0.81 2.97 -12.88
C ALA A 109 -1.01 1.49 -13.24
N PRO A 110 -1.16 1.09 -14.52
CA PRO A 110 -1.43 -0.31 -14.86
C PRO A 110 -0.21 -1.23 -14.69
N TYR A 111 0.99 -0.67 -14.49
CA TYR A 111 2.24 -1.42 -14.39
C TYR A 111 2.79 -1.47 -12.98
N CYS A 112 2.18 -0.74 -12.04
CA CYS A 112 2.67 -0.60 -10.68
C CYS A 112 1.81 -1.40 -9.70
N THR A 113 2.47 -2.11 -8.79
CA THR A 113 1.88 -2.39 -7.47
C THR A 113 2.21 -1.21 -6.54
N TRP A 114 1.19 -0.57 -5.98
CA TRP A 114 1.30 0.65 -5.17
C TRP A 114 1.32 0.35 -3.67
N LEU A 115 2.16 1.06 -2.93
CA LEU A 115 2.44 0.78 -1.52
C LEU A 115 2.73 2.07 -0.75
N ILE A 116 2.39 2.08 0.53
CA ILE A 116 2.82 3.11 1.49
C ILE A 116 3.64 2.41 2.57
N HIS A 117 4.92 2.75 2.67
CA HIS A 117 5.82 2.13 3.63
C HIS A 117 6.92 3.11 4.05
N GLN A 118 7.58 2.84 5.15
CA GLN A 118 8.82 3.52 5.49
C GLN A 118 9.94 2.90 4.62
N PHE A 119 10.36 3.60 3.56
CA PHE A 119 11.49 3.18 2.72
C PHE A 119 12.77 3.94 3.10
N THR A 120 12.62 5.13 3.69
CA THR A 120 13.70 5.99 4.16
C THR A 120 13.74 6.07 5.69
N THR A 121 14.79 6.69 6.24
CA THR A 121 14.93 6.90 7.70
C THR A 121 13.95 7.92 8.27
N GLN A 122 13.11 8.57 7.43
CA GLN A 122 12.13 9.55 7.88
C GLN A 122 10.93 8.85 8.51
N ILE A 123 10.29 9.52 9.48
CA ILE A 123 9.13 8.98 10.19
C ILE A 123 7.90 8.87 9.28
N ASN A 124 7.78 9.79 8.32
CA ASN A 124 6.66 9.83 7.39
C ASN A 124 6.83 8.72 6.34
N ARG A 125 5.70 8.14 5.93
CA ARG A 125 5.71 7.05 4.96
C ARG A 125 5.94 7.59 3.55
N ASP A 126 6.71 6.82 2.80
CA ASP A 126 7.04 7.04 1.39
C ASP A 126 5.99 6.33 0.50
N LEU A 127 5.87 6.77 -0.76
CA LEU A 127 5.03 6.09 -1.77
C LEU A 127 5.92 5.24 -2.68
N GLY A 128 5.65 3.93 -2.69
CA GLY A 128 6.33 2.96 -3.55
C GLY A 128 5.50 2.55 -4.75
N CYS A 129 6.15 2.42 -5.90
CA CYS A 129 5.68 1.62 -7.03
C CYS A 129 6.67 0.49 -7.29
N ILE A 130 6.17 -0.75 -7.31
CA ILE A 130 6.85 -1.89 -7.94
C ILE A 130 6.34 -1.99 -9.37
N GLN A 131 7.15 -1.53 -10.32
CA GLN A 131 6.82 -1.54 -11.75
C GLN A 131 7.19 -2.90 -12.36
N ILE A 132 6.22 -3.62 -12.91
CA ILE A 132 6.38 -5.01 -13.40
C ILE A 132 6.27 -5.16 -14.91
N ALA A 133 6.04 -4.06 -15.63
CA ALA A 133 5.96 -4.03 -17.09
C ALA A 133 6.33 -2.64 -17.62
N ASN A 134 6.69 -2.57 -18.91
CA ASN A 134 7.20 -1.36 -19.56
C ASN A 134 8.37 -0.71 -18.81
N THR A 135 9.23 -1.54 -18.24
CA THR A 135 10.42 -1.12 -17.50
C THR A 135 11.63 -1.06 -18.42
N PRO A 136 12.59 -0.16 -18.15
CA PRO A 136 13.90 -0.25 -18.75
C PRO A 136 14.50 -1.64 -18.48
N GLN A 137 15.16 -2.24 -19.48
CA GLN A 137 15.86 -3.53 -19.36
C GLN A 137 14.97 -4.77 -19.11
N ASN A 138 13.64 -4.67 -19.20
CA ASN A 138 12.70 -5.77 -18.95
C ASN A 138 12.85 -6.43 -17.57
N ARG A 139 13.23 -5.62 -16.57
CA ARG A 139 13.37 -6.04 -15.16
C ARG A 139 12.36 -5.30 -14.29
N VAL A 140 11.91 -5.94 -13.22
CA VAL A 140 11.06 -5.26 -12.23
C VAL A 140 11.81 -4.06 -11.68
N GLN A 141 11.15 -2.89 -11.60
CA GLN A 141 11.77 -1.65 -11.15
C GLN A 141 11.05 -1.14 -9.90
N VAL A 142 11.83 -0.84 -8.86
CA VAL A 142 11.30 -0.19 -7.66
C VAL A 142 11.50 1.33 -7.82
N ARG A 143 10.42 2.09 -7.61
CA ARG A 143 10.41 3.56 -7.61
C ARG A 143 9.82 4.04 -6.29
N ILE A 144 10.47 4.99 -5.64
CA ILE A 144 10.03 5.54 -4.34
C ILE A 144 9.97 7.06 -4.45
N ALA A 145 8.81 7.63 -4.13
CA ALA A 145 8.68 9.05 -3.87
C ALA A 145 8.88 9.32 -2.37
N ALA A 146 9.63 10.38 -2.07
CA ALA A 146 9.87 10.86 -0.70
C ALA A 146 8.54 11.18 0.01
N PRO A 147 8.50 11.42 1.33
CA PRO A 147 7.23 11.51 2.07
C PRO A 147 6.34 12.72 1.75
N ASN A 148 6.86 13.71 1.00
CA ASN A 148 6.02 14.78 0.41
C ASN A 148 5.40 14.38 -0.94
N TYR A 149 5.72 13.18 -1.42
CA TYR A 149 5.35 12.53 -2.68
C TYR A 149 5.68 13.28 -3.98
N GLN A 150 6.31 14.45 -3.88
CA GLN A 150 6.59 15.35 -5.00
C GLN A 150 7.98 15.16 -5.62
N SER A 151 8.84 14.36 -4.99
CA SER A 151 10.19 14.08 -5.50
C SER A 151 10.50 12.59 -5.42
N LEU A 152 11.21 12.09 -6.42
CA LEU A 152 11.70 10.73 -6.47
C LEU A 152 12.95 10.62 -5.57
N SER A 153 12.90 9.76 -4.55
CA SER A 153 14.04 9.51 -3.65
C SER A 153 14.85 8.29 -4.07
N PHE A 154 14.24 7.32 -4.75
CA PHE A 154 14.90 6.11 -5.22
C PHE A 154 14.27 5.58 -6.50
N GLN A 155 15.10 5.07 -7.41
CA GLN A 155 14.66 4.31 -8.58
C GLN A 155 15.76 3.38 -9.04
N SER A 156 15.49 2.07 -9.04
CA SER A 156 16.45 1.08 -9.51
C SER A 156 15.76 -0.15 -10.12
N PRO A 157 16.27 -0.71 -11.22
CA PRO A 157 15.89 -2.04 -11.66
C PRO A 157 16.37 -3.08 -10.64
N THR A 158 15.64 -4.19 -10.57
CA THR A 158 15.96 -5.35 -9.72
C THR A 158 16.57 -6.45 -10.57
N THR A 159 17.04 -7.52 -9.93
CA THR A 159 17.51 -8.73 -10.61
C THR A 159 16.36 -9.56 -11.19
N PHE A 160 15.11 -9.27 -10.83
CA PHE A 160 13.94 -10.03 -11.27
C PHE A 160 13.47 -9.62 -12.66
N ALA A 161 13.14 -10.62 -13.48
CA ALA A 161 12.44 -10.38 -14.73
C ALA A 161 11.01 -9.90 -14.45
N ASN A 162 10.43 -9.19 -15.41
CA ASN A 162 9.02 -8.83 -15.38
C ASN A 162 8.15 -10.10 -15.36
N GLU A 163 7.41 -10.30 -14.28
CA GLU A 163 6.58 -11.48 -14.04
C GLU A 163 5.20 -11.08 -13.49
N ASP A 164 4.12 -11.59 -14.10
CA ASP A 164 2.71 -11.32 -13.77
C ASP A 164 1.97 -12.55 -13.21
N ASN A 165 2.66 -13.68 -13.08
CA ASN A 165 2.17 -14.98 -12.62
C ASN A 165 2.18 -15.14 -11.09
N GLY A 166 2.11 -14.02 -10.37
CA GLY A 166 2.22 -13.97 -8.93
C GLY A 166 1.90 -12.58 -8.38
N THR A 167 2.31 -12.34 -7.13
CA THR A 167 2.09 -11.06 -6.44
C THR A 167 3.43 -10.53 -5.94
N TRP A 168 3.69 -9.26 -6.24
CA TRP A 168 4.85 -8.52 -5.73
C TRP A 168 4.46 -7.75 -4.49
N LEU A 169 5.31 -7.78 -3.47
CA LEU A 169 5.11 -7.13 -2.18
C LEU A 169 6.44 -6.59 -1.66
N LEU A 170 6.36 -5.65 -0.72
CA LEU A 170 7.50 -5.17 0.05
C LEU A 170 7.21 -5.44 1.53
N ALA A 171 8.12 -6.13 2.22
CA ALA A 171 8.03 -6.39 3.66
C ALA A 171 9.43 -6.59 4.24
N ASP A 172 9.65 -6.23 5.50
CA ASP A 172 10.90 -6.48 6.20
C ASP A 172 11.03 -7.97 6.58
N PHE A 173 11.50 -8.79 5.64
CA PHE A 173 11.69 -10.23 5.83
C PHE A 173 13.01 -10.52 6.56
N SER A 174 14.02 -9.69 6.32
CA SER A 174 15.36 -9.79 6.88
C SER A 174 15.48 -9.23 8.30
N HIS A 175 14.44 -8.57 8.82
CA HIS A 175 14.40 -7.90 10.12
C HIS A 175 15.46 -6.79 10.26
N ASN A 176 15.74 -6.08 9.17
CA ASN A 176 16.73 -5.00 9.13
C ASN A 176 16.09 -3.60 9.13
N ALA A 177 14.78 -3.51 9.37
CA ALA A 177 13.98 -2.29 9.32
C ALA A 177 13.88 -1.64 7.93
N HIS A 178 14.32 -2.32 6.88
CA HIS A 178 14.13 -1.94 5.48
C HIS A 178 13.27 -2.98 4.77
N PRO A 179 12.35 -2.55 3.88
CA PRO A 179 11.50 -3.48 3.17
C PRO A 179 12.28 -4.24 2.09
N ASP A 180 12.15 -5.57 2.12
CA ASP A 180 12.69 -6.48 1.12
C ASP A 180 11.66 -6.72 0.01
N LEU A 181 12.15 -6.87 -1.22
CA LEU A 181 11.30 -7.20 -2.36
C LEU A 181 10.95 -8.68 -2.33
N ILE A 182 9.66 -8.97 -2.25
CA ILE A 182 9.12 -10.33 -2.19
C ILE A 182 8.25 -10.58 -3.41
N TYR A 183 8.46 -11.73 -4.05
CA TYR A 183 7.60 -12.23 -5.10
C TYR A 183 7.01 -13.58 -4.72
N ILE A 184 5.68 -13.64 -4.64
CA ILE A 184 4.92 -14.86 -4.40
C ILE A 184 4.37 -15.34 -5.74
N LYS A 185 5.04 -16.34 -6.32
CA LYS A 185 4.70 -16.92 -7.62
C LYS A 185 3.67 -18.02 -7.42
N THR A 186 2.52 -17.89 -8.08
CA THR A 186 1.38 -18.82 -7.91
C THR A 186 1.04 -19.59 -9.17
N ARG A 187 1.52 -19.13 -10.33
CA ARG A 187 1.29 -19.77 -11.64
C ARG A 187 2.62 -19.96 -12.38
N ASN A 188 2.68 -20.97 -13.25
CA ASN A 188 3.87 -21.32 -14.03
C ASN A 188 5.14 -21.45 -13.16
N THR A 189 5.02 -22.13 -12.02
CA THR A 189 6.10 -22.33 -11.08
C THR A 189 6.97 -23.50 -11.51
N GLY A 190 8.28 -23.43 -11.27
CA GLY A 190 9.22 -24.50 -11.63
C GLY A 190 9.04 -25.74 -10.76
N THR A 191 8.53 -25.57 -9.54
CA THR A 191 8.30 -26.64 -8.56
C THR A 191 6.91 -27.28 -8.63
N GLY A 192 5.96 -26.69 -9.39
CA GLY A 192 4.54 -27.06 -9.35
C GLY A 192 3.83 -26.71 -8.05
N ARG A 193 4.47 -25.93 -7.16
CA ARG A 193 3.91 -25.38 -5.91
C ARG A 193 4.05 -23.86 -5.91
N VAL A 194 3.45 -23.17 -4.94
CA VAL A 194 3.70 -21.73 -4.72
C VAL A 194 5.18 -21.53 -4.36
N GLU A 195 5.84 -20.57 -5.00
CA GLU A 195 7.23 -20.21 -4.76
C GLU A 195 7.33 -18.81 -4.16
N VAL A 196 8.18 -18.64 -3.16
CA VAL A 196 8.46 -17.34 -2.55
C VAL A 196 9.91 -16.98 -2.85
N HIS A 197 10.10 -15.86 -3.51
CA HIS A 197 11.42 -15.32 -3.85
C HIS A 197 11.62 -14.01 -3.08
N VAL A 198 12.77 -13.87 -2.42
CA VAL A 198 13.09 -12.69 -1.61
C VAL A 198 14.39 -12.10 -2.12
N SER A 199 14.40 -10.80 -2.38
CA SER A 199 15.61 -10.01 -2.61
C SER A 199 15.74 -9.00 -1.47
N PRO A 200 16.61 -9.28 -0.49
CA PRO A 200 16.81 -8.37 0.62
C PRO A 200 17.32 -7.00 0.16
N TYR A 201 16.92 -5.95 0.89
CA TYR A 201 17.54 -4.64 0.76
C TYR A 201 19.00 -4.75 1.24
N GLN A 202 19.95 -4.31 0.41
CA GLN A 202 21.39 -4.30 0.72
C GLN A 202 21.86 -2.88 1.01
#